data_AF-A0A4R7VS46-F1
#
_entry.id   AF-A0A4R7VS46-F1
#
_cell.length_a   1.000
_cell.length_b   1.000
_cell.length_c   1.000
_cell.angle_alpha   90.00
_cell.angle_beta   90.00
_cell.angle_gamma   90.00
#
_symmetry.space_group_name_H-M   'P 1'
#
loop_
_entity.id
_entity.type
_entity.pdbx_description
1 polymer ?
#
loop_
_entity_poly.entity_id
_entity_poly.type
_entity_poly.pdbx_seq_one_letter_code
_entity_poly.pdbx_strand_id
1 'polypeptide(L)'
;MVSFETHPDRYRHWRLRVDGEVAWLTLDVDEQGGLQPGYELKLNSYDLGVDIELYDATQRLRFEHPGVRTVVVTSGKDKVFCAGANIRMLAAASHEWKVNFCKFTNETRNGMEDATANSGQTYLAAVNGACAGGGYELALACDHIVLVDDNSSTVALPEVPLLGVLPGTGGLTRVVDKRGTRKDLADVFATRSDGVKGRTAVEWKLVDELAPPRRFAEAVTERAKQLAARSTRPRDVDGVELPPLRRDRYVTSVPDRDAGTVTITVHVPEAAGALADGAEFWPLAMTRELDDLILDLRANEPELGTWLLRTEGDPQVLLDVERLLDTDHWLANEIVHYYKRALKRLDVTSRTLIALVEPGSCFAGMLAELAFACDRQYLLDDEEAGEAGRLMLTEANFGRYPMGNGLSRLESRFWGDRSHVDTLRKETGALLTPGAAKELGLVTDVLDDIDWADEIRIVVEGRNALSPDACTGMEANHRFVGPETVETKIFGRLSAWQNWVFVRPNASGEQGALRRYGTGQKAVFDRKRV
;
A
#
# COMPACT_ATOMS: atom_id res chain seq x y z
N MET A 1 -2.68 -2.80 -20.90
CA MET A 1 -3.21 -2.62 -19.54
C MET A 1 -2.33 -3.39 -18.59
N VAL A 2 -2.10 -2.86 -17.40
CA VAL A 2 -1.33 -3.53 -16.35
C VAL A 2 -2.24 -4.55 -15.68
N SER A 3 -1.75 -5.77 -15.45
CA SER A 3 -2.41 -6.74 -14.57
C SER A 3 -1.53 -6.94 -13.34
N PHE A 4 -2.15 -6.88 -12.16
CA PHE A 4 -1.48 -7.10 -10.88
C PHE A 4 -1.55 -8.57 -10.44
N GLU A 5 -2.33 -9.39 -11.14
CA GLU A 5 -2.46 -10.81 -10.86
C GLU A 5 -1.26 -11.58 -11.41
N THR A 6 -0.51 -12.21 -10.51
CA THR A 6 0.59 -13.10 -10.85
C THR A 6 0.59 -14.33 -9.94
N HIS A 7 1.56 -15.22 -10.09
CA HIS A 7 1.75 -16.44 -9.29
C HIS A 7 3.23 -16.82 -9.32
N PRO A 8 3.80 -17.47 -8.28
CA PRO A 8 5.19 -17.92 -8.28
C PRO A 8 5.66 -18.66 -9.55
N ASP A 9 4.79 -19.48 -10.17
CA ASP A 9 5.11 -20.19 -11.42
C ASP A 9 5.28 -19.28 -12.64
N ARG A 10 4.83 -18.03 -12.55
CA ARG A 10 4.93 -17.00 -13.60
C ARG A 10 5.99 -15.95 -13.27
N TYR A 11 6.64 -16.03 -12.11
CA TYR A 11 7.65 -15.04 -11.74
C TYR A 11 8.83 -15.08 -12.71
N ARG A 12 9.28 -13.89 -13.10
CA ARG A 12 10.47 -13.67 -13.91
C ARG A 12 11.60 -13.04 -13.11
N HIS A 13 11.29 -12.44 -11.96
CA HIS A 13 12.21 -11.55 -11.25
C HIS A 13 12.51 -12.00 -9.83
N TRP A 14 11.67 -12.87 -9.26
CA TRP A 14 11.84 -13.38 -7.91
C TRP A 14 11.86 -14.90 -7.88
N ARG A 15 12.70 -15.45 -7.01
CA ARG A 15 12.66 -16.86 -6.61
C ARG A 15 12.30 -16.96 -5.14
N LEU A 16 11.24 -17.70 -4.85
CA LEU A 16 10.78 -17.99 -3.50
C LEU A 16 11.21 -19.40 -3.10
N ARG A 17 11.86 -19.54 -1.94
CA ARG A 17 12.18 -20.83 -1.32
C ARG A 17 11.87 -20.79 0.16
N VAL A 18 11.18 -21.81 0.68
CA VAL A 18 10.85 -21.93 2.10
C VAL A 18 11.66 -23.08 2.72
N ASP A 19 12.46 -22.75 3.74
CA ASP A 19 13.28 -23.70 4.50
C ASP A 19 12.82 -23.68 5.97
N GLY A 20 11.78 -24.44 6.29
CA GLY A 20 11.18 -24.45 7.63
C GLY A 20 10.60 -23.09 8.00
N GLU A 21 11.11 -22.47 9.07
CA GLU A 21 10.61 -21.17 9.57
C GLU A 21 11.15 -19.95 8.81
N VAL A 22 12.05 -20.17 7.86
CA VAL A 22 12.73 -19.11 7.11
C VAL A 22 12.37 -19.22 5.63
N ALA A 23 11.83 -18.14 5.06
CA ALA A 23 11.69 -18.00 3.62
C ALA A 23 12.84 -17.17 3.04
N TRP A 24 13.22 -17.47 1.80
CA TRP A 24 14.20 -16.75 1.01
C TRP A 24 13.51 -16.18 -0.22
N LEU A 25 13.43 -14.85 -0.29
CA LEU A 25 13.05 -14.08 -1.47
C LEU A 25 14.33 -13.62 -2.16
N THR A 26 14.69 -14.31 -3.23
CA THR A 26 15.89 -14.01 -4.01
C THR A 26 15.52 -13.16 -5.21
N LEU A 27 15.96 -11.90 -5.23
CA LEU A 27 15.84 -10.99 -6.36
C LEU A 27 16.79 -11.41 -7.47
N ASP A 28 16.24 -11.82 -8.60
CA ASP A 28 16.97 -12.26 -9.77
C ASP A 28 16.27 -11.78 -11.04
N VAL A 29 16.29 -10.46 -11.23
CA VAL A 29 15.54 -9.79 -12.29
C VAL A 29 15.97 -10.33 -13.66
N ASP A 30 15.01 -10.85 -14.43
CA ASP A 30 15.15 -11.02 -15.88
C ASP A 30 15.33 -9.66 -16.56
N GLU A 31 16.49 -9.42 -17.15
CA GLU A 31 16.84 -8.16 -17.80
C GLU A 31 15.93 -7.84 -18.99
N GLN A 32 15.33 -8.86 -19.62
CA GLN A 32 14.39 -8.74 -20.74
C GLN A 32 12.92 -8.81 -20.28
N GLY A 33 12.68 -8.76 -18.98
CA GLY A 33 11.36 -8.87 -18.38
C GLY A 33 10.66 -7.57 -18.04
N GLY A 34 11.03 -6.46 -18.67
CA GLY A 34 10.33 -5.20 -18.50
C GLY A 34 8.82 -5.32 -18.77
N LEU A 35 8.02 -4.75 -17.88
CA LEU A 35 6.55 -4.70 -18.01
C LEU A 35 6.13 -3.91 -19.26
N GLN A 36 6.92 -2.89 -19.62
CA GLN A 36 6.78 -2.13 -20.85
C GLN A 36 8.03 -2.30 -21.72
N PRO A 37 7.90 -2.26 -23.06
CA PRO A 37 9.05 -2.30 -23.95
C PRO A 37 9.89 -1.02 -23.86
N GLY A 38 11.14 -1.09 -24.32
CA GLY A 38 12.01 0.10 -24.51
C GLY A 38 13.14 0.25 -23.50
N TYR A 39 13.30 -0.67 -22.56
CA TYR A 39 14.42 -0.70 -21.62
C TYR A 39 14.75 -2.14 -21.19
N GLU A 40 15.98 -2.35 -20.72
CA GLU A 40 16.44 -3.59 -20.08
C GLU A 40 16.62 -3.35 -18.58
N LEU A 41 16.27 -4.35 -17.77
CA LEU A 41 16.33 -4.31 -16.31
C LEU A 41 17.66 -4.85 -15.76
N LYS A 42 18.77 -4.29 -16.22
CA LYS A 42 20.12 -4.73 -15.83
C LYS A 42 20.39 -4.56 -14.34
N LEU A 43 21.34 -5.36 -13.82
CA LEU A 43 21.90 -5.19 -12.47
C LEU A 43 20.83 -5.20 -11.35
N ASN A 44 19.80 -6.03 -11.47
CA ASN A 44 18.67 -6.04 -10.54
C ASN A 44 17.99 -4.65 -10.40
N SER A 45 18.00 -3.82 -11.44
CA SER A 45 17.11 -2.66 -11.49
C SER A 45 15.66 -3.11 -11.68
N TYR A 46 14.69 -2.34 -11.20
CA TYR A 46 13.29 -2.77 -11.20
C TYR A 46 12.33 -1.77 -11.85
N ASP A 47 11.23 -2.29 -12.37
CA ASP A 47 10.06 -1.53 -12.79
C ASP A 47 8.81 -1.97 -11.98
N LEU A 48 7.61 -1.59 -12.44
CA LEU A 48 6.37 -1.97 -11.77
C LEU A 48 6.13 -3.49 -11.79
N GLY A 49 6.55 -4.22 -12.83
CA GLY A 49 6.34 -5.66 -12.94
C GLY A 49 7.11 -6.45 -11.87
N VAL A 50 8.36 -6.04 -11.62
CA VAL A 50 9.18 -6.63 -10.54
C VAL A 50 8.53 -6.42 -9.17
N ASP A 51 7.88 -5.27 -8.94
CA ASP A 51 7.21 -4.99 -7.66
C ASP A 51 5.84 -5.67 -7.54
N ILE A 52 5.14 -5.92 -8.65
CA ILE A 52 3.93 -6.74 -8.68
C ILE A 52 4.24 -8.17 -8.21
N GLU A 53 5.35 -8.75 -8.67
CA GLU A 53 5.82 -10.05 -8.19
C GLU A 53 6.23 -10.02 -6.71
N LEU A 54 6.92 -8.96 -6.25
CA LEU A 54 7.26 -8.80 -4.85
C LEU A 54 6.00 -8.71 -3.97
N TYR A 55 5.01 -7.92 -4.40
CA TYR A 55 3.73 -7.80 -3.74
C TYR A 55 3.04 -9.16 -3.61
N ASP A 56 2.88 -9.89 -4.71
CA ASP A 56 2.30 -11.23 -4.69
C ASP A 56 3.10 -12.16 -3.77
N ALA A 57 4.43 -12.17 -3.84
CA ALA A 57 5.28 -13.02 -3.00
C ALA A 57 5.07 -12.76 -1.50
N THR A 58 4.88 -11.49 -1.10
CA THR A 58 4.55 -11.16 0.30
C THR A 58 3.19 -11.71 0.71
N GLN A 59 2.21 -11.74 -0.19
CA GLN A 59 0.88 -12.31 0.05
C GLN A 59 0.95 -13.84 0.13
N ARG A 60 1.70 -14.51 -0.76
CA ARG A 60 1.99 -15.96 -0.67
C ARG A 60 2.58 -16.32 0.67
N LEU A 61 3.59 -15.58 1.12
CA LEU A 61 4.24 -15.81 2.42
C LEU A 61 3.29 -15.63 3.61
N ARG A 62 2.38 -14.65 3.54
CA ARG A 62 1.41 -14.40 4.61
C ARG A 62 0.37 -15.51 4.74
N PHE A 63 -0.19 -15.97 3.61
CA PHE A 63 -1.34 -16.89 3.58
C PHE A 63 -0.95 -18.35 3.33
N GLU A 64 -0.04 -18.65 2.42
CA GLU A 64 0.33 -20.02 2.02
C GLU A 64 1.41 -20.62 2.94
N HIS A 65 2.07 -19.79 3.75
CA HIS A 65 3.17 -20.20 4.60
C HIS A 65 3.02 -19.72 6.06
N PRO A 66 2.01 -20.20 6.81
CA PRO A 66 1.80 -19.85 8.22
C PRO A 66 3.01 -20.12 9.11
N GLY A 67 3.80 -21.16 8.80
CA GLY A 67 5.02 -21.49 9.54
C GLY A 67 6.23 -20.57 9.28
N VAL A 68 6.20 -19.72 8.24
CA VAL A 68 7.31 -18.78 7.95
C VAL A 68 7.26 -17.61 8.91
N ARG A 69 8.36 -17.40 9.65
CA ARG A 69 8.52 -16.38 10.69
C ARG A 69 9.54 -15.31 10.32
N THR A 70 10.49 -15.64 9.45
CA THR A 70 11.46 -14.68 8.93
C THR A 70 11.57 -14.81 7.43
N VAL A 71 11.60 -13.66 6.75
CA VAL A 71 11.75 -13.57 5.31
C VAL A 71 13.08 -12.91 5.00
N VAL A 72 14.00 -13.66 4.41
CA VAL A 72 15.29 -13.15 3.96
C VAL A 72 15.14 -12.63 2.53
N VAL A 73 15.37 -11.33 2.34
CA VAL A 73 15.46 -10.69 1.03
C VAL A 73 16.93 -10.64 0.63
N THR A 74 17.30 -11.29 -0.48
CA THR A 74 18.69 -11.35 -0.97
C THR A 74 18.74 -11.25 -2.49
N SER A 75 19.93 -11.16 -3.07
CA SER A 75 20.10 -11.15 -4.52
C SER A 75 20.65 -12.47 -5.04
N GLY A 76 20.11 -12.91 -6.18
CA GLY A 76 20.61 -14.04 -6.95
C GLY A 76 21.73 -13.66 -7.93
N LYS A 77 22.10 -12.38 -8.02
CA LYS A 77 23.14 -11.87 -8.93
C LYS A 77 24.42 -11.53 -8.18
N ASP A 78 25.55 -11.84 -8.80
CA ASP A 78 26.87 -11.57 -8.22
C ASP A 78 27.14 -10.06 -8.11
N LYS A 79 27.67 -9.63 -6.95
CA LYS A 79 28.16 -8.27 -6.67
C LYS A 79 27.13 -7.15 -6.69
N VAL A 80 25.85 -7.44 -6.99
CA VAL A 80 24.76 -6.47 -6.94
C VAL A 80 23.60 -7.04 -6.15
N PHE A 81 23.17 -6.31 -5.13
CA PHE A 81 21.91 -6.60 -4.45
C PHE A 81 20.75 -6.11 -5.31
N CYS A 82 20.66 -4.79 -5.49
CA CYS A 82 19.64 -4.13 -6.31
C CYS A 82 20.12 -2.72 -6.67
N ALA A 83 20.02 -2.36 -7.94
CA ALA A 83 20.42 -1.04 -8.45
C ALA A 83 19.31 0.03 -8.38
N GLY A 84 18.13 -0.33 -7.88
CA GLY A 84 17.01 0.58 -7.72
C GLY A 84 16.08 0.66 -8.92
N ALA A 85 15.15 1.62 -8.90
CA ALA A 85 14.20 1.82 -9.99
C ALA A 85 14.94 2.07 -11.31
N ASN A 86 14.51 1.41 -12.38
CA ASN A 86 15.18 1.51 -13.68
C ASN A 86 15.09 2.93 -14.24
N ILE A 87 16.25 3.56 -14.44
CA ILE A 87 16.32 4.98 -14.82
C ILE A 87 15.78 5.21 -16.24
N ARG A 88 15.95 4.25 -17.17
CA ARG A 88 15.42 4.37 -18.54
C ARG A 88 13.91 4.30 -18.55
N MET A 89 13.33 3.39 -17.76
CA MET A 89 11.89 3.34 -17.51
C MET A 89 11.39 4.67 -16.95
N LEU A 90 12.03 5.21 -15.90
CA LEU A 90 11.67 6.51 -15.33
C LEU A 90 11.84 7.67 -16.31
N ALA A 91 12.84 7.63 -17.20
CA ALA A 91 13.01 8.69 -18.20
C ALA A 91 11.89 8.67 -19.27
N ALA A 92 11.40 7.48 -19.62
CA ALA A 92 10.38 7.26 -20.64
C ALA A 92 8.93 7.40 -20.13
N ALA A 93 8.70 7.15 -18.84
CA ALA A 93 7.38 7.15 -18.23
C ALA A 93 6.71 8.54 -18.20
N SER A 94 5.37 8.56 -18.29
CA SER A 94 4.56 9.75 -18.02
C SER A 94 4.64 10.15 -16.54
N HIS A 95 4.10 11.32 -16.20
CA HIS A 95 4.07 11.76 -14.80
C HIS A 95 3.18 10.82 -13.96
N GLU A 96 1.99 10.51 -14.45
CA GLU A 96 0.98 9.68 -13.81
C GLU A 96 1.54 8.27 -13.55
N TRP A 97 2.26 7.69 -14.53
CA TRP A 97 2.91 6.39 -14.37
C TRP A 97 3.94 6.40 -13.25
N LYS A 98 4.79 7.43 -13.15
CA LYS A 98 5.79 7.55 -12.07
C LYS A 98 5.12 7.68 -10.71
N VAL A 99 4.06 8.48 -10.61
CA VAL A 99 3.31 8.67 -9.36
C VAL A 99 2.67 7.36 -8.93
N ASN A 100 2.01 6.62 -9.84
CA ASN A 100 1.42 5.32 -9.54
C ASN A 100 2.49 4.28 -9.16
N PHE A 101 3.60 4.23 -9.90
CA PHE A 101 4.75 3.39 -9.58
C PHE A 101 5.30 3.67 -8.18
N CYS A 102 5.55 4.92 -7.83
CA CYS A 102 6.01 5.29 -6.49
C CYS A 102 4.96 4.96 -5.42
N LYS A 103 3.67 5.16 -5.69
CA LYS A 103 2.60 4.85 -4.74
C LYS A 103 2.54 3.34 -4.44
N PHE A 104 2.43 2.52 -5.48
CA PHE A 104 2.35 1.06 -5.35
C PHE A 104 3.60 0.49 -4.66
N THR A 105 4.80 0.89 -5.10
CA THR A 105 6.05 0.41 -4.51
C THR A 105 6.20 0.82 -3.03
N ASN A 106 5.74 2.01 -2.64
CA ASN A 106 5.66 2.41 -1.23
C ASN A 106 4.67 1.54 -0.45
N GLU A 107 3.49 1.25 -0.99
CA GLU A 107 2.49 0.38 -0.36
C GLU A 107 3.03 -1.05 -0.14
N THR A 108 3.75 -1.62 -1.11
CA THR A 108 4.44 -2.93 -0.96
C THR A 108 5.43 -2.93 0.20
N ARG A 109 6.27 -1.89 0.30
CA ARG A 109 7.29 -1.76 1.36
C ARG A 109 6.68 -1.49 2.74
N ASN A 110 5.63 -0.67 2.80
CA ASN A 110 4.84 -0.50 4.02
C ASN A 110 4.17 -1.83 4.42
N GLY A 111 3.76 -2.65 3.45
CA GLY A 111 3.23 -3.99 3.66
C GLY A 111 4.23 -4.96 4.30
N MET A 112 5.53 -4.83 4.04
CA MET A 112 6.57 -5.61 4.72
C MET A 112 6.68 -5.21 6.20
N GLU A 113 6.68 -3.91 6.48
CA GLU A 113 6.72 -3.36 7.85
C GLU A 113 5.45 -3.72 8.64
N ASP A 114 4.29 -3.67 7.98
CA ASP A 114 3.01 -4.12 8.50
C ASP A 114 3.03 -5.61 8.88
N ALA A 115 3.69 -6.45 8.07
CA ALA A 115 3.84 -7.87 8.38
C ALA A 115 4.70 -8.11 9.62
N THR A 116 5.76 -7.32 9.81
CA THR A 116 6.55 -7.42 11.05
C THR A 116 5.73 -6.99 12.25
N ALA A 117 5.02 -5.88 12.15
CA ALA A 117 4.24 -5.35 13.26
C ALA A 117 3.05 -6.24 13.64
N ASN A 118 2.39 -6.84 12.65
CA ASN A 118 1.04 -7.40 12.84
C ASN A 118 0.88 -8.85 12.38
N SER A 119 1.78 -9.39 11.55
CA SER A 119 1.70 -10.76 11.03
C SER A 119 2.70 -11.72 11.68
N GLY A 120 3.60 -11.21 12.52
CA GLY A 120 4.68 -12.01 13.10
C GLY A 120 5.69 -12.51 12.06
N GLN A 121 5.81 -11.84 10.91
CA GLN A 121 6.82 -12.14 9.89
C GLN A 121 7.85 -11.03 9.85
N THR A 122 9.07 -11.29 10.30
CA THR A 122 10.16 -10.29 10.31
C THR A 122 10.97 -10.36 9.01
N TYR A 123 11.27 -9.21 8.40
CA TYR A 123 12.03 -9.15 7.16
C TYR A 123 13.51 -8.84 7.41
N LEU A 124 14.40 -9.60 6.78
CA LEU A 124 15.86 -9.49 6.89
C LEU A 124 16.46 -9.23 5.50
N ALA A 125 17.10 -8.09 5.29
CA ALA A 125 17.85 -7.82 4.08
C ALA A 125 19.28 -8.40 4.19
N ALA A 126 19.58 -9.41 3.38
CA ALA A 126 20.93 -9.95 3.20
C ALA A 126 21.58 -9.29 1.98
N VAL A 127 22.23 -8.15 2.21
CA VAL A 127 22.86 -7.30 1.20
C VAL A 127 24.24 -7.84 0.84
N ASN A 128 24.28 -8.65 -0.22
CA ASN A 128 25.45 -9.38 -0.73
C ASN A 128 26.15 -8.68 -1.92
N GLY A 129 25.95 -7.37 -2.09
CA GLY A 129 26.47 -6.62 -3.23
C GLY A 129 26.14 -5.13 -3.15
N ALA A 130 26.38 -4.40 -4.24
CA ALA A 130 25.96 -3.01 -4.38
C ALA A 130 24.44 -2.85 -4.21
N CYS A 131 24.02 -1.95 -3.33
CA CYS A 131 22.65 -1.71 -2.93
C CYS A 131 22.34 -0.22 -3.07
N ALA A 132 21.77 0.20 -4.18
CA ALA A 132 21.67 1.60 -4.56
C ALA A 132 20.23 2.05 -4.82
N GLY A 133 19.94 3.27 -4.41
CA GLY A 133 18.65 3.94 -4.58
C GLY A 133 17.50 3.08 -4.07
N GLY A 134 16.52 2.83 -4.94
CA GLY A 134 15.39 1.93 -4.65
C GLY A 134 15.77 0.54 -4.12
N GLY A 135 16.98 0.03 -4.40
CA GLY A 135 17.47 -1.21 -3.81
C GLY A 135 17.76 -1.10 -2.32
N TYR A 136 18.30 0.04 -1.89
CA TYR A 136 18.43 0.34 -0.47
C TYR A 136 17.09 0.75 0.14
N GLU A 137 16.18 1.36 -0.60
CA GLU A 137 14.80 1.62 -0.11
C GLU A 137 14.04 0.32 0.19
N LEU A 138 14.25 -0.73 -0.60
CA LEU A 138 13.76 -2.09 -0.29
C LEU A 138 14.42 -2.65 0.99
N ALA A 139 15.74 -2.53 1.12
CA ALA A 139 16.44 -2.97 2.33
C ALA A 139 15.98 -2.20 3.58
N LEU A 140 15.74 -0.89 3.46
CA LEU A 140 15.21 -0.03 4.53
C LEU A 140 13.80 -0.44 4.99
N ALA A 141 13.00 -1.09 4.13
CA ALA A 141 11.70 -1.63 4.51
C ALA A 141 11.82 -2.90 5.38
N CYS A 142 12.95 -3.61 5.32
CA CYS A 142 13.24 -4.73 6.22
C CYS A 142 13.50 -4.23 7.66
N ASP A 143 13.38 -5.12 8.64
CA ASP A 143 13.66 -4.82 10.06
C ASP A 143 15.15 -4.83 10.38
N HIS A 144 15.90 -5.64 9.64
CA HIS A 144 17.32 -5.83 9.87
C HIS A 144 18.07 -5.92 8.54
N ILE A 145 19.26 -5.33 8.48
CA ILE A 145 20.11 -5.28 7.28
C ILE A 145 21.51 -5.80 7.62
N VAL A 146 21.88 -6.92 7.01
CA VAL A 146 23.24 -7.47 7.02
C VAL A 146 23.93 -7.08 5.73
N LEU A 147 25.05 -6.34 5.83
CA LEU A 147 25.88 -5.99 4.67
C LEU A 147 27.13 -6.87 4.63
N VAL A 148 27.45 -7.42 3.46
CA VAL A 148 28.69 -8.17 3.27
C VAL A 148 29.91 -7.22 3.33
N ASP A 149 30.91 -7.58 4.14
CA ASP A 149 32.13 -6.78 4.34
C ASP A 149 33.26 -7.24 3.39
N ASP A 150 33.07 -7.02 2.10
CA ASP A 150 33.98 -7.46 1.03
C ASP A 150 34.85 -6.33 0.45
N ASN A 151 34.87 -5.16 1.09
CA ASN A 151 35.48 -3.91 0.62
C ASN A 151 34.88 -3.29 -0.65
N SER A 152 33.87 -3.89 -1.27
CA SER A 152 33.24 -3.43 -2.52
C SER A 152 31.74 -3.12 -2.39
N SER A 153 31.02 -3.86 -1.55
CA SER A 153 29.59 -3.73 -1.33
C SER A 153 29.27 -2.47 -0.53
N THR A 154 28.27 -1.72 -0.99
CA THR A 154 27.88 -0.41 -0.45
C THR A 154 26.35 -0.32 -0.37
N VAL A 155 25.86 0.50 0.55
CA VAL A 155 24.50 1.06 0.52
C VAL A 155 24.57 2.50 0.02
N ALA A 156 23.63 2.94 -0.82
CA ALA A 156 23.66 4.28 -1.42
C ALA A 156 22.25 4.82 -1.72
N LEU A 157 22.08 6.15 -1.65
CA LEU A 157 20.91 6.88 -2.17
C LEU A 157 21.37 7.95 -3.17
N PRO A 158 21.73 7.56 -4.41
CA PRO A 158 22.34 8.45 -5.39
C PRO A 158 21.32 9.29 -6.19
N GLU A 159 20.02 9.24 -5.86
CA GLU A 159 18.94 9.85 -6.63
C GLU A 159 19.10 11.36 -6.78
N VAL A 160 19.46 12.07 -5.72
CA VAL A 160 19.65 13.53 -5.77
C VAL A 160 20.83 13.90 -6.69
N PRO A 161 22.05 13.37 -6.50
CA PRO A 161 23.19 13.76 -7.33
C PRO A 161 23.17 13.18 -8.75
N LEU A 162 22.60 11.99 -8.98
CA LEU A 162 22.63 11.34 -10.31
C LEU A 162 21.38 11.61 -11.14
N LEU A 163 20.21 11.66 -10.51
CA LEU A 163 18.92 11.65 -11.19
C LEU A 163 18.15 12.96 -11.02
N GLY A 164 18.59 13.85 -10.12
CA GLY A 164 17.90 15.10 -9.83
C GLY A 164 16.51 14.87 -9.23
N VAL A 165 16.29 13.72 -8.59
CA VAL A 165 15.04 13.34 -7.91
C VAL A 165 15.33 12.86 -6.49
N LEU A 166 14.30 12.58 -5.70
CA LEU A 166 14.44 12.08 -4.34
C LEU A 166 14.43 10.53 -4.32
N PRO A 167 15.01 9.91 -3.28
CA PRO A 167 14.65 8.57 -2.82
C PRO A 167 13.18 8.53 -2.38
N GLY A 168 12.30 8.42 -3.37
CA GLY A 168 10.86 8.65 -3.25
C GLY A 168 10.05 7.42 -2.82
N THR A 169 10.68 6.25 -2.73
CA THR A 169 10.07 5.02 -2.23
C THR A 169 10.33 4.87 -0.72
N GLY A 170 10.19 5.99 -0.02
CA GLY A 170 10.33 6.11 1.43
C GLY A 170 11.75 6.17 1.95
N GLY A 171 12.77 6.22 1.09
CA GLY A 171 14.18 6.19 1.47
C GLY A 171 14.56 7.31 2.44
N LEU A 172 14.23 8.56 2.10
CA LEU A 172 14.54 9.70 2.98
C LEU A 172 13.84 9.58 4.35
N THR A 173 12.57 9.18 4.35
CA THR A 173 11.79 9.03 5.58
C THR A 173 12.32 7.90 6.44
N ARG A 174 12.61 6.72 5.87
CA ARG A 174 13.12 5.56 6.62
C ARG A 174 14.53 5.80 7.16
N VAL A 175 15.42 6.48 6.43
CA VAL A 175 16.76 6.83 6.93
C VAL A 175 16.67 7.67 8.21
N VAL A 176 15.77 8.64 8.27
CA VAL A 176 15.66 9.52 9.44
C VAL A 176 14.79 8.89 10.53
N ASP A 177 13.55 8.53 10.21
CA ASP A 177 12.53 8.20 11.21
C ASP A 177 12.60 6.73 11.66
N LYS A 178 12.92 5.80 10.75
CA LYS A 178 13.03 4.36 11.07
C LYS A 178 14.43 4.00 11.58
N ARG A 179 15.48 4.43 10.88
CA ARG A 179 16.87 4.10 11.22
C ARG A 179 17.47 5.04 12.27
N GLY A 180 16.89 6.22 12.49
CA GLY A 180 17.41 7.20 13.44
C GLY A 180 18.76 7.77 13.01
N THR A 181 19.06 7.78 11.70
CA THR A 181 20.26 8.44 11.17
C THR A 181 20.11 9.94 11.33
N ARG A 182 21.13 10.55 11.92
CA ARG A 182 21.13 11.99 12.20
C ARG A 182 21.10 12.80 10.90
N LYS A 183 20.43 13.95 10.91
CA LYS A 183 20.15 14.78 9.72
C LYS A 183 21.39 15.13 8.87
N ASP A 184 22.53 15.47 9.46
CA ASP A 184 23.76 15.78 8.72
C ASP A 184 24.33 14.56 8.00
N LEU A 185 24.27 13.38 8.63
CA LEU A 185 24.72 12.15 7.99
C LEU A 185 23.75 11.70 6.90
N ALA A 186 22.44 11.88 7.11
CA ALA A 186 21.43 11.60 6.09
C ALA A 186 21.60 12.51 4.86
N ASP A 187 21.90 13.79 5.06
CA ASP A 187 22.19 14.75 3.99
C ASP A 187 23.46 14.38 3.21
N VAL A 188 24.57 14.10 3.91
CA VAL A 188 25.81 13.63 3.29
C VAL A 188 25.58 12.32 2.52
N PHE A 189 24.79 11.40 3.08
CA PHE A 189 24.49 10.12 2.44
C PHE A 189 23.67 10.28 1.15
N ALA A 190 22.63 11.11 1.18
CA ALA A 190 21.74 11.35 0.03
C ALA A 190 22.36 12.24 -1.06
N THR A 191 23.51 12.87 -0.79
CA THR A 191 24.22 13.74 -1.74
C THR A 191 25.51 13.11 -2.29
N ARG A 192 25.82 11.86 -1.92
CA ARG A 192 26.98 11.09 -2.41
C ARG A 192 26.54 9.91 -3.28
N SER A 193 27.17 9.77 -4.44
CA SER A 193 26.82 8.71 -5.41
C SER A 193 27.55 7.38 -5.20
N ASP A 194 28.67 7.38 -4.49
CA ASP A 194 29.53 6.20 -4.26
C ASP A 194 29.06 5.31 -3.09
N GLY A 195 28.11 5.78 -2.27
CA GLY A 195 27.55 5.03 -1.16
C GLY A 195 28.49 4.87 0.04
N VAL A 196 28.00 4.20 1.09
CA VAL A 196 28.73 3.93 2.34
C VAL A 196 28.90 2.42 2.52
N LYS A 197 30.05 2.00 3.06
CA LYS A 197 30.39 0.58 3.28
C LYS A 197 31.05 0.36 4.63
N GLY A 198 31.21 -0.91 4.99
CA GLY A 198 31.96 -1.33 6.17
C GLY A 198 31.44 -0.70 7.45
N ARG A 199 32.33 -0.50 8.42
CA ARG A 199 31.99 0.00 9.77
C ARG A 199 31.23 1.33 9.76
N THR A 200 31.54 2.22 8.81
CA THR A 200 30.85 3.50 8.68
C THR A 200 29.36 3.32 8.42
N ALA A 201 28.95 2.30 7.67
CA ALA A 201 27.52 2.03 7.41
C ALA A 201 26.77 1.68 8.72
N VAL A 202 27.40 0.92 9.62
CA VAL A 202 26.85 0.59 10.94
C VAL A 202 26.85 1.82 11.86
N GLU A 203 27.97 2.54 11.93
CA GLU A 203 28.12 3.73 12.78
C GLU A 203 27.10 4.84 12.41
N TRP A 204 26.75 4.94 11.14
CA TRP A 204 25.74 5.88 10.63
C TRP A 204 24.30 5.32 10.72
N LYS A 205 24.13 4.10 11.24
CA LYS A 205 22.87 3.36 11.34
C LYS A 205 22.21 3.03 10.01
N LEU A 206 22.98 3.00 8.92
CA LEU A 206 22.49 2.64 7.59
C LEU A 206 22.28 1.12 7.46
N VAL A 207 23.11 0.33 8.14
CA VAL A 207 22.92 -1.13 8.26
C VAL A 207 23.07 -1.54 9.72
N ASP A 208 22.61 -2.74 10.08
CA ASP A 208 22.62 -3.19 11.47
C ASP A 208 23.88 -3.99 11.80
N GLU A 209 24.32 -4.82 10.86
CA GLU A 209 25.50 -5.65 11.06
C GLU A 209 26.27 -5.87 9.76
N LEU A 210 27.55 -6.24 9.93
CA LEU A 210 28.46 -6.60 8.86
C LEU A 210 28.85 -8.06 9.03
N ALA A 211 28.98 -8.78 7.92
CA ALA A 211 29.53 -10.12 7.94
C ALA A 211 30.62 -10.30 6.87
N PRO A 212 31.80 -10.86 7.21
CA PRO A 212 32.83 -11.15 6.23
C PRO A 212 32.32 -12.14 5.16
N PRO A 213 32.80 -12.08 3.91
CA PRO A 213 32.28 -12.90 2.80
C PRO A 213 32.22 -14.39 3.11
N ARG A 214 33.26 -14.92 3.76
CA ARG A 214 33.36 -16.35 4.12
C ARG A 214 32.32 -16.81 5.15
N ARG A 215 31.74 -15.88 5.93
CA ARG A 215 30.76 -16.16 6.98
C ARG A 215 29.40 -15.49 6.72
N PHE A 216 29.22 -14.84 5.57
CA PHE A 216 28.01 -14.06 5.29
C PHE A 216 26.75 -14.94 5.33
N ALA A 217 26.76 -16.09 4.65
CA ALA A 217 25.63 -17.02 4.64
C ALA A 217 25.31 -17.59 6.05
N GLU A 218 26.34 -17.90 6.83
CA GLU A 218 26.21 -18.36 8.21
C GLU A 218 25.56 -17.26 9.08
N ALA A 219 26.09 -16.04 9.04
CA ALA A 219 25.58 -14.90 9.81
C ALA A 219 24.12 -14.57 9.47
N VAL A 220 23.77 -14.56 8.18
CA VAL A 220 22.37 -14.34 7.73
C VAL A 220 21.46 -15.45 8.26
N THR A 221 21.90 -16.71 8.22
CA THR A 221 21.11 -17.84 8.72
C THR A 221 20.92 -17.77 10.24
N GLU A 222 21.97 -17.43 10.98
CA GLU A 222 21.89 -17.25 12.44
C GLU A 222 20.96 -16.10 12.81
N ARG A 223 21.10 -14.95 12.13
CA ARG A 223 20.23 -13.79 12.31
C ARG A 223 18.78 -14.14 12.00
N ALA A 224 18.53 -14.84 10.89
CA ALA A 224 17.18 -15.24 10.51
C ALA A 224 16.53 -16.12 11.58
N LYS A 225 17.27 -17.10 12.14
CA LYS A 225 16.78 -17.93 13.24
C LYS A 225 16.49 -17.14 14.52
N GLN A 226 17.34 -16.16 14.85
CA GLN A 226 17.14 -15.29 16.02
C GLN A 226 15.89 -14.41 15.88
N LEU A 227 15.59 -13.93 14.66
CA LEU A 227 14.39 -13.16 14.38
C LEU A 227 13.15 -14.08 14.41
N ALA A 228 13.24 -15.27 13.80
CA ALA A 228 12.16 -16.25 13.80
C ALA A 228 11.72 -16.65 15.22
N ALA A 229 12.66 -16.76 16.15
CA ALA A 229 12.38 -17.09 17.56
C ALA A 229 11.48 -16.05 18.28
N ARG A 230 11.30 -14.84 17.73
CA ARG A 230 10.45 -13.78 18.31
C ARG A 230 9.01 -13.82 17.81
N SER A 231 8.75 -14.56 16.73
CA SER A 231 7.44 -14.60 16.09
C SER A 231 6.43 -15.39 16.93
N THR A 232 5.17 -14.98 16.86
CA THR A 232 4.02 -15.66 17.46
C THR A 232 3.23 -16.50 16.47
N ARG A 233 3.65 -16.57 15.19
CA ARG A 233 2.98 -17.39 14.18
C ARG A 233 2.90 -18.85 14.61
N PRO A 234 1.90 -19.63 14.14
CA PRO A 234 1.78 -21.03 14.49
C PRO A 234 2.95 -21.87 13.92
N ARG A 235 3.17 -23.04 14.50
CA ARG A 235 4.03 -24.10 13.92
C ARG A 235 3.13 -25.20 13.39
N ASP A 236 3.60 -25.91 12.36
CA ASP A 236 2.96 -27.15 11.88
C ASP A 236 1.47 -26.98 11.50
N VAL A 237 1.13 -25.86 10.87
CA VAL A 237 -0.21 -25.59 10.31
C VAL A 237 -0.09 -25.48 8.80
N ASP A 238 -1.05 -26.05 8.08
CA ASP A 238 -1.13 -25.93 6.62
C ASP A 238 -1.53 -24.51 6.21
N GLY A 239 -0.91 -24.02 5.13
CA GLY A 239 -1.26 -22.74 4.56
C GLY A 239 -2.58 -22.76 3.79
N VAL A 240 -3.04 -21.56 3.45
CA VAL A 240 -4.19 -21.35 2.57
C VAL A 240 -3.66 -20.93 1.21
N GLU A 241 -3.72 -21.84 0.24
CA GLU A 241 -3.40 -21.55 -1.16
C GLU A 241 -4.27 -20.40 -1.68
N LEU A 242 -3.66 -19.40 -2.33
CA LEU A 242 -4.40 -18.31 -2.95
C LEU A 242 -4.63 -18.66 -4.45
N PRO A 243 -5.80 -19.18 -4.84
CA PRO A 243 -6.06 -19.59 -6.22
C PRO A 243 -6.06 -18.38 -7.16
N PRO A 244 -5.99 -18.56 -8.50
CA PRO A 244 -6.22 -17.49 -9.45
C PRO A 244 -7.44 -16.63 -9.11
N LEU A 245 -7.33 -15.33 -9.32
CA LEU A 245 -8.37 -14.40 -8.90
C LEU A 245 -9.62 -14.60 -9.75
N ARG A 246 -10.78 -14.72 -9.09
CA ARG A 246 -12.08 -14.69 -9.75
C ARG A 246 -12.69 -13.32 -9.50
N ARG A 247 -12.66 -12.47 -10.52
CA ARG A 247 -13.22 -11.11 -10.48
C ARG A 247 -14.75 -11.15 -10.54
N ASP A 248 -15.38 -10.07 -10.11
CA ASP A 248 -16.83 -9.81 -10.24
C ASP A 248 -17.73 -10.80 -9.49
N ARG A 249 -17.23 -11.46 -8.43
CA ARG A 249 -18.05 -12.36 -7.60
C ARG A 249 -18.61 -11.63 -6.38
N TYR A 250 -17.73 -10.92 -5.67
CA TYR A 250 -18.08 -10.17 -4.46
C TYR A 250 -17.82 -8.69 -4.60
N VAL A 251 -17.03 -8.28 -5.59
CA VAL A 251 -16.82 -6.87 -5.90
C VAL A 251 -17.06 -6.65 -7.38
N THR A 252 -18.08 -5.87 -7.72
CA THR A 252 -18.41 -5.53 -9.11
C THR A 252 -18.14 -4.05 -9.35
N SER A 253 -17.83 -3.69 -10.60
CA SER A 253 -17.66 -2.29 -10.99
C SER A 253 -18.44 -1.95 -12.26
N VAL A 254 -19.06 -0.77 -12.29
CA VAL A 254 -19.79 -0.23 -13.44
C VAL A 254 -19.20 1.14 -13.78
N PRO A 255 -18.33 1.25 -14.79
CA PRO A 255 -17.77 2.53 -15.21
C PRO A 255 -18.79 3.32 -16.04
N ASP A 256 -18.90 4.62 -15.75
CA ASP A 256 -19.56 5.60 -16.59
C ASP A 256 -18.51 6.61 -17.06
N ARG A 257 -18.07 6.44 -18.32
CA ARG A 257 -17.00 7.24 -18.90
C ARG A 257 -17.45 8.66 -19.25
N ASP A 258 -18.74 8.85 -19.55
CA ASP A 258 -19.29 10.17 -19.87
C ASP A 258 -19.39 10.99 -18.59
N ALA A 259 -19.79 10.36 -17.49
CA ALA A 259 -19.79 10.99 -16.17
C ALA A 259 -18.39 11.05 -15.53
N GLY A 260 -17.39 10.29 -16.01
CA GLY A 260 -16.07 10.21 -15.38
C GLY A 260 -16.08 9.49 -14.03
N THR A 261 -16.96 8.50 -13.87
CA THR A 261 -17.17 7.77 -12.61
C THR A 261 -17.06 6.26 -12.74
N VAL A 262 -16.92 5.59 -11.60
CA VAL A 262 -17.12 4.15 -11.50
C VAL A 262 -17.89 3.84 -10.22
N THR A 263 -18.96 3.06 -10.35
CA THR A 263 -19.70 2.52 -9.20
C THR A 263 -19.12 1.18 -8.83
N ILE A 264 -18.59 1.06 -7.61
CA ILE A 264 -18.02 -0.16 -7.04
C ILE A 264 -19.01 -0.68 -6.00
N THR A 265 -19.47 -1.91 -6.16
CA THR A 265 -20.44 -2.55 -5.25
C THR A 265 -19.81 -3.77 -4.60
N VAL A 266 -19.84 -3.82 -3.26
CA VAL A 266 -19.39 -4.97 -2.49
C VAL A 266 -20.59 -5.80 -2.03
N HIS A 267 -20.61 -7.06 -2.42
CA HIS A 267 -21.72 -8.01 -2.20
C HIS A 267 -21.41 -8.91 -1.01
N VAL A 268 -22.30 -8.90 -0.02
CA VAL A 268 -22.29 -9.82 1.13
C VAL A 268 -22.91 -11.16 0.71
N PRO A 269 -22.32 -12.30 1.08
CA PRO A 269 -22.84 -13.61 0.71
C PRO A 269 -24.12 -13.94 1.49
N GLU A 270 -24.85 -14.96 1.05
CA GLU A 270 -26.05 -15.44 1.77
C GLU A 270 -25.73 -16.03 3.16
N ALA A 271 -24.48 -16.44 3.41
CA ALA A 271 -24.03 -16.99 4.68
C ALA A 271 -22.55 -16.65 4.93
N ALA A 272 -22.17 -16.55 6.21
CA ALA A 272 -20.84 -16.12 6.61
C ALA A 272 -19.71 -17.08 6.19
N GLY A 273 -20.02 -18.37 5.99
CA GLY A 273 -19.02 -19.41 5.77
C GLY A 273 -18.21 -19.71 7.03
N ALA A 274 -16.97 -20.17 6.86
CA ALA A 274 -16.04 -20.46 7.95
C ALA A 274 -14.59 -20.16 7.56
N LEU A 275 -13.73 -19.91 8.57
CA LEU A 275 -12.27 -19.79 8.35
C LEU A 275 -11.66 -21.02 7.64
N ALA A 276 -12.25 -22.20 7.86
CA ALA A 276 -11.83 -23.45 7.23
C ALA A 276 -12.02 -23.46 5.71
N ASP A 277 -12.82 -22.54 5.15
CA ASP A 277 -13.02 -22.38 3.70
C ASP A 277 -11.78 -21.75 3.02
N GLY A 278 -10.79 -21.31 3.80
CA GLY A 278 -9.52 -20.81 3.28
C GLY A 278 -9.71 -19.60 2.37
N ALA A 279 -9.24 -19.71 1.12
CA ALA A 279 -9.34 -18.61 0.15
C ALA A 279 -10.77 -18.34 -0.33
N GLU A 280 -11.69 -19.27 -0.12
CA GLU A 280 -13.11 -19.10 -0.43
C GLU A 280 -13.89 -18.39 0.68
N PHE A 281 -13.30 -18.29 1.88
CA PHE A 281 -13.90 -17.54 2.97
C PHE A 281 -14.07 -16.08 2.53
N TRP A 282 -15.32 -15.60 2.55
CA TRP A 282 -15.72 -14.36 1.88
C TRP A 282 -14.83 -13.15 2.18
N PRO A 283 -14.43 -12.85 3.43
CA PRO A 283 -13.56 -11.69 3.70
C PRO A 283 -12.25 -11.72 2.92
N LEU A 284 -11.65 -12.90 2.76
CA LEU A 284 -10.41 -13.06 2.01
C LEU A 284 -10.66 -12.92 0.50
N ALA A 285 -11.66 -13.62 -0.02
CA ALA A 285 -12.01 -13.56 -1.44
C ALA A 285 -12.38 -12.12 -1.87
N MET A 286 -13.28 -11.48 -1.12
CA MET A 286 -13.72 -10.10 -1.34
C MET A 286 -12.55 -9.12 -1.23
N THR A 287 -11.70 -9.22 -0.22
CA THR A 287 -10.54 -8.32 -0.08
C THR A 287 -9.58 -8.43 -1.26
N ARG A 288 -9.38 -9.65 -1.79
CA ARG A 288 -8.54 -9.87 -2.98
C ARG A 288 -9.13 -9.23 -4.23
N GLU A 289 -10.44 -9.38 -4.44
CA GLU A 289 -11.16 -8.75 -5.54
C GLU A 289 -11.13 -7.22 -5.43
N LEU A 290 -11.39 -6.68 -4.23
CA LEU A 290 -11.37 -5.24 -3.97
C LEU A 290 -9.99 -4.64 -4.21
N ASP A 291 -8.94 -5.26 -3.69
CA ASP A 291 -7.57 -4.77 -3.85
C ASP A 291 -7.12 -4.82 -5.31
N ASP A 292 -7.44 -5.89 -6.05
CA ASP A 292 -7.18 -5.98 -7.50
C ASP A 292 -7.91 -4.87 -8.28
N LEU A 293 -9.20 -4.65 -7.99
CA LEU A 293 -9.98 -3.59 -8.64
C LEU A 293 -9.43 -2.19 -8.34
N ILE A 294 -9.04 -1.92 -7.08
CA ILE A 294 -8.41 -0.63 -6.71
C ILE A 294 -7.13 -0.41 -7.52
N LEU A 295 -6.29 -1.44 -7.63
CA LEU A 295 -5.03 -1.37 -8.37
C LEU A 295 -5.25 -1.22 -9.88
N ASP A 296 -6.22 -1.95 -10.44
CA ASP A 296 -6.62 -1.87 -11.83
C ASP A 296 -7.12 -0.46 -12.19
N LEU A 297 -8.10 0.06 -11.45
CA LEU A 297 -8.65 1.40 -11.70
C LEU A 297 -7.59 2.50 -11.55
N ARG A 298 -6.67 2.38 -10.58
CA ARG A 298 -5.56 3.35 -10.41
C ARG A 298 -4.61 3.36 -11.60
N ALA A 299 -4.29 2.19 -12.17
CA ALA A 299 -3.28 2.05 -13.21
C ALA A 299 -3.85 2.21 -14.63
N ASN A 300 -5.08 1.73 -14.86
CA ASN A 300 -5.67 1.58 -16.18
C ASN A 300 -6.80 2.60 -16.46
N GLU A 301 -7.42 3.17 -15.43
CA GLU A 301 -8.55 4.11 -15.57
C GLU A 301 -8.25 5.49 -14.91
N PRO A 302 -7.29 6.26 -15.44
CA PRO A 302 -6.92 7.56 -14.88
C PRO A 302 -8.03 8.62 -14.98
N GLU A 303 -8.95 8.48 -15.95
CA GLU A 303 -10.02 9.44 -16.24
C GLU A 303 -11.28 9.22 -15.37
N LEU A 304 -11.43 8.05 -14.75
CA LEU A 304 -12.52 7.78 -13.80
C LEU A 304 -12.14 8.37 -12.44
N GLY A 305 -12.31 9.68 -12.33
CA GLY A 305 -11.84 10.53 -11.24
C GLY A 305 -12.63 10.41 -9.94
N THR A 306 -13.89 9.98 -10.02
CA THR A 306 -14.80 9.84 -8.87
C THR A 306 -15.28 8.40 -8.75
N TRP A 307 -15.11 7.78 -7.59
CA TRP A 307 -15.55 6.41 -7.30
C TRP A 307 -16.74 6.43 -6.35
N LEU A 308 -17.83 5.79 -6.75
CA LEU A 308 -19.05 5.65 -5.97
C LEU A 308 -19.03 4.28 -5.29
N LEU A 309 -19.02 4.23 -3.97
CA LEU A 309 -19.01 2.99 -3.20
C LEU A 309 -20.42 2.63 -2.75
N ARG A 310 -20.81 1.39 -3.05
CA ARG A 310 -22.04 0.74 -2.62
C ARG A 310 -21.73 -0.59 -1.94
N THR A 311 -22.68 -1.06 -1.15
CA THR A 311 -22.66 -2.39 -0.55
C THR A 311 -24.05 -2.99 -0.72
N GLU A 312 -24.16 -4.32 -0.76
CA GLU A 312 -25.44 -5.02 -0.88
C GLU A 312 -25.43 -6.29 -0.03
N GLY A 313 -26.53 -6.58 0.66
CA GLY A 313 -26.77 -7.84 1.36
C GLY A 313 -27.18 -7.68 2.84
N ASP A 314 -27.05 -8.77 3.61
CA ASP A 314 -27.59 -8.83 4.99
C ASP A 314 -26.54 -8.44 6.05
N PRO A 315 -26.76 -7.37 6.85
CA PRO A 315 -25.85 -6.97 7.92
C PRO A 315 -25.66 -8.04 8.98
N GLN A 316 -26.63 -8.93 9.20
CA GLN A 316 -26.47 -10.03 10.16
C GLN A 316 -25.39 -11.01 9.72
N VAL A 317 -25.26 -11.28 8.41
CA VAL A 317 -24.18 -12.11 7.87
C VAL A 317 -22.82 -11.47 8.12
N LEU A 318 -22.71 -10.14 8.00
CA LEU A 318 -21.47 -9.44 8.33
C LEU A 318 -21.09 -9.52 9.81
N LEU A 319 -22.06 -9.39 10.72
CA LEU A 319 -21.80 -9.59 12.15
C LEU A 319 -21.29 -11.00 12.43
N ASP A 320 -21.85 -12.00 11.76
CA ASP A 320 -21.43 -13.39 11.88
C ASP A 320 -20.00 -13.57 11.36
N VAL A 321 -19.65 -12.94 10.24
CA VAL A 321 -18.29 -12.89 9.68
C VAL A 321 -17.31 -12.24 10.65
N GLU A 322 -17.65 -11.09 11.25
CA GLU A 322 -16.78 -10.40 12.19
C GLU A 322 -16.48 -11.23 13.43
N ARG A 323 -17.47 -11.99 13.93
CA ARG A 323 -17.24 -12.94 15.04
C ARG A 323 -16.25 -14.06 14.68
N LEU A 324 -16.20 -14.47 13.41
CA LEU A 324 -15.19 -15.43 12.93
C LEU A 324 -13.80 -14.80 12.80
N LEU A 325 -13.72 -13.48 12.60
CA LEU A 325 -12.46 -12.73 12.51
C LEU A 325 -11.95 -12.24 13.88
N ASP A 326 -12.81 -12.17 14.89
CA ASP A 326 -12.47 -11.76 16.26
C ASP A 326 -11.91 -12.94 17.07
N THR A 327 -10.78 -13.47 16.61
CA THR A 327 -10.07 -14.59 17.24
C THR A 327 -8.55 -14.40 17.14
N ASP A 328 -7.79 -15.12 17.97
CA ASP A 328 -6.33 -15.18 17.88
C ASP A 328 -5.84 -16.10 16.74
N HIS A 329 -6.73 -16.55 15.85
CA HIS A 329 -6.37 -17.44 14.75
C HIS A 329 -5.52 -16.70 13.71
N TRP A 330 -4.41 -17.30 13.30
CA TRP A 330 -3.44 -16.68 12.38
C TRP A 330 -4.08 -16.23 11.05
N LEU A 331 -4.99 -17.04 10.49
CA LEU A 331 -5.67 -16.70 9.23
C LEU A 331 -6.62 -15.51 9.42
N ALA A 332 -7.38 -15.47 10.52
CA ALA A 332 -8.25 -14.33 10.82
C ALA A 332 -7.43 -13.04 10.93
N ASN A 333 -6.28 -13.10 11.61
CA ASN A 333 -5.35 -11.99 11.72
C ASN A 333 -4.81 -11.52 10.35
N GLU A 334 -4.39 -12.45 9.47
CA GLU A 334 -3.93 -12.08 8.12
C GLU A 334 -5.05 -11.47 7.27
N ILE A 335 -6.26 -11.99 7.35
CA ILE A 335 -7.43 -11.47 6.63
C ILE A 335 -7.73 -10.05 7.09
N VAL A 336 -7.83 -9.82 8.39
CA VAL A 336 -8.08 -8.49 8.97
C VAL A 336 -7.02 -7.49 8.50
N HIS A 337 -5.75 -7.88 8.53
CA HIS A 337 -4.68 -6.97 8.14
C HIS A 337 -4.57 -6.79 6.62
N TYR A 338 -4.97 -7.77 5.82
CA TYR A 338 -5.09 -7.57 4.38
C TYR A 338 -6.21 -6.57 4.06
N TYR A 339 -7.39 -6.73 4.68
CA TYR A 339 -8.49 -5.77 4.51
C TYR A 339 -8.09 -4.36 4.97
N LYS A 340 -7.41 -4.24 6.11
CA LYS A 340 -6.80 -2.97 6.57
C LYS A 340 -5.91 -2.33 5.49
N ARG A 341 -5.03 -3.12 4.84
CA ARG A 341 -4.14 -2.60 3.79
C ARG A 341 -4.93 -2.16 2.55
N ALA A 342 -5.95 -2.90 2.13
CA ALA A 342 -6.82 -2.51 1.03
C ALA A 342 -7.55 -1.19 1.32
N LEU A 343 -8.10 -1.03 2.53
CA LEU A 343 -8.71 0.22 2.98
C LEU A 343 -7.71 1.39 3.00
N LYS A 344 -6.46 1.16 3.44
CA LYS A 344 -5.40 2.18 3.37
C LYS A 344 -5.11 2.65 1.95
N ARG A 345 -5.26 1.77 0.94
CA ARG A 345 -5.17 2.19 -0.46
C ARG A 345 -6.31 3.13 -0.84
N LEU A 346 -7.52 2.96 -0.32
CA LEU A 346 -8.59 3.93 -0.55
C LEU A 346 -8.20 5.30 0.02
N ASP A 347 -7.69 5.37 1.26
CA ASP A 347 -7.33 6.65 1.89
C ASP A 347 -6.31 7.46 1.07
N VAL A 348 -5.28 6.81 0.51
CA VAL A 348 -4.20 7.46 -0.27
C VAL A 348 -4.45 7.46 -1.79
N THR A 349 -5.64 7.04 -2.23
CA THR A 349 -5.98 7.10 -3.65
C THR A 349 -6.15 8.54 -4.12
N SER A 350 -5.76 8.83 -5.37
CA SER A 350 -5.89 10.15 -5.99
C SER A 350 -7.18 10.21 -6.80
N ARG A 351 -8.29 9.89 -6.14
CA ARG A 351 -9.66 9.84 -6.67
C ARG A 351 -10.59 10.34 -5.59
N THR A 352 -11.64 11.04 -5.97
CA THR A 352 -12.72 11.35 -5.06
C THR A 352 -13.50 10.09 -4.74
N LEU A 353 -13.87 9.90 -3.48
CA LEU A 353 -14.62 8.76 -2.99
C LEU A 353 -15.97 9.23 -2.41
N ILE A 354 -17.07 8.63 -2.85
CA ILE A 354 -18.42 8.95 -2.37
C ILE A 354 -19.13 7.64 -2.01
N ALA A 355 -19.68 7.54 -0.80
CA ALA A 355 -20.52 6.41 -0.43
C ALA A 355 -22.00 6.73 -0.67
N LEU A 356 -22.72 5.77 -1.25
CA LEU A 356 -24.16 5.82 -1.49
C LEU A 356 -24.83 4.75 -0.62
N VAL A 357 -25.47 5.19 0.47
CA VAL A 357 -26.16 4.33 1.44
C VAL A 357 -27.63 4.26 1.06
N GLU A 358 -27.97 3.29 0.21
CA GLU A 358 -29.31 3.10 -0.36
C GLU A 358 -30.08 1.97 0.36
N PRO A 359 -31.41 1.85 0.20
CA PRO A 359 -32.16 0.65 0.57
C PRO A 359 -31.49 -0.62 0.05
N GLY A 360 -31.44 -1.67 0.88
CA GLY A 360 -30.75 -2.92 0.55
C GLY A 360 -29.22 -2.90 0.70
N SER A 361 -28.63 -1.73 1.01
CA SER A 361 -27.21 -1.65 1.31
C SER A 361 -26.83 -2.21 2.67
N CYS A 362 -25.55 -2.56 2.82
CA CYS A 362 -25.01 -3.25 3.99
C CYS A 362 -23.73 -2.56 4.51
N PHE A 363 -23.81 -1.25 4.78
CA PHE A 363 -22.74 -0.52 5.45
C PHE A 363 -22.73 -0.83 6.96
N ALA A 364 -22.35 -2.05 7.30
CA ALA A 364 -22.26 -2.53 8.67
C ALA A 364 -20.83 -2.98 9.02
N GLY A 365 -20.37 -2.62 10.23
CA GLY A 365 -19.07 -3.05 10.77
C GLY A 365 -17.92 -2.83 9.79
N MET A 366 -17.24 -3.91 9.40
CA MET A 366 -16.11 -3.88 8.48
C MET A 366 -16.43 -3.22 7.13
N LEU A 367 -17.66 -3.34 6.61
CA LEU A 367 -18.05 -2.66 5.36
C LEU A 367 -18.43 -1.19 5.58
N ALA A 368 -18.80 -0.78 6.80
CA ALA A 368 -18.98 0.64 7.11
C ALA A 368 -17.66 1.43 6.95
N GLU A 369 -16.50 0.78 7.07
CA GLU A 369 -15.20 1.41 6.77
C GLU A 369 -15.09 1.92 5.33
N LEU A 370 -15.79 1.31 4.36
CA LEU A 370 -15.83 1.81 2.98
C LEU A 370 -16.52 3.18 2.94
N ALA A 371 -17.61 3.34 3.68
CA ALA A 371 -18.26 4.64 3.82
C ALA A 371 -17.34 5.64 4.53
N PHE A 372 -16.67 5.24 5.62
CA PHE A 372 -15.81 6.14 6.38
C PHE A 372 -14.50 6.48 5.67
N ALA A 373 -14.10 5.73 4.65
CA ALA A 373 -12.98 6.07 3.75
C ALA A 373 -13.37 7.14 2.73
N CYS A 374 -14.66 7.35 2.49
CA CYS A 374 -15.15 8.29 1.49
C CYS A 374 -15.01 9.76 1.93
N ASP A 375 -14.84 10.64 0.95
CA ASP A 375 -14.84 12.09 1.16
C ASP A 375 -16.25 12.59 1.53
N ARG A 376 -17.28 11.89 1.04
CA ARG A 376 -18.69 12.16 1.34
C ARG A 376 -19.50 10.87 1.45
N GLN A 377 -20.58 10.92 2.22
CA GLN A 377 -21.52 9.82 2.42
C GLN A 377 -22.94 10.37 2.29
N TYR A 378 -23.74 9.84 1.38
CA TYR A 378 -25.13 10.21 1.19
C TYR A 378 -26.02 9.02 1.51
N LEU A 379 -27.11 9.26 2.23
CA LEU A 379 -28.06 8.23 2.64
C LEU A 379 -29.44 8.55 2.10
N LEU A 380 -30.07 7.56 1.45
CA LEU A 380 -31.42 7.66 0.90
C LEU A 380 -32.45 7.30 1.97
N ASP A 381 -33.38 8.20 2.23
CA ASP A 381 -34.58 7.98 3.04
C ASP A 381 -35.82 7.93 2.13
N ASP A 382 -36.19 6.74 1.62
CA ASP A 382 -37.34 6.56 0.74
C ASP A 382 -38.61 6.40 1.60
N GLU A 383 -39.13 7.54 2.06
CA GLU A 383 -40.34 7.62 2.89
C GLU A 383 -41.58 7.07 2.17
N GLU A 384 -41.66 7.16 0.83
CA GLU A 384 -42.78 6.65 0.04
C GLU A 384 -42.83 5.12 0.02
N ALA A 385 -41.68 4.45 -0.18
CA ALA A 385 -41.58 3.00 -0.12
C ALA A 385 -41.53 2.46 1.33
N GLY A 386 -41.26 3.34 2.31
CA GLY A 386 -40.99 2.94 3.70
C GLY A 386 -39.67 2.18 3.85
N GLU A 387 -38.77 2.32 2.87
CA GLU A 387 -37.45 1.71 2.85
C GLU A 387 -36.41 2.81 2.96
N ALA A 388 -35.27 2.54 3.59
CA ALA A 388 -34.24 3.55 3.63
C ALA A 388 -32.88 2.91 3.87
N GLY A 389 -31.82 3.60 3.43
CA GLY A 389 -30.46 3.22 3.69
C GLY A 389 -30.19 3.14 5.20
N ARG A 390 -29.36 2.19 5.61
CA ARG A 390 -29.01 1.98 7.01
C ARG A 390 -27.52 1.79 7.16
N LEU A 391 -27.01 2.22 8.31
CA LEU A 391 -25.63 2.03 8.72
C LEU A 391 -25.61 1.38 10.10
N MET A 392 -24.62 0.52 10.34
CA MET A 392 -24.42 -0.10 11.65
C MET A 392 -22.95 -0.06 12.03
N LEU A 393 -22.65 0.43 13.23
CA LEU A 393 -21.31 0.39 13.78
C LEU A 393 -21.06 -0.93 14.51
N THR A 394 -19.83 -1.43 14.44
CA THR A 394 -19.34 -2.52 15.29
C THR A 394 -18.04 -2.08 15.98
N GLU A 395 -17.52 -2.89 16.91
CA GLU A 395 -16.23 -2.59 17.53
C GLU A 395 -15.09 -2.50 16.50
N ALA A 396 -15.26 -3.10 15.32
CA ALA A 396 -14.27 -3.05 14.25
C ALA A 396 -13.99 -1.60 13.77
N ASN A 397 -14.99 -0.71 13.84
CA ASN A 397 -14.88 0.68 13.39
C ASN A 397 -14.03 1.57 14.32
N PHE A 398 -13.65 1.08 15.50
CA PHE A 398 -12.97 1.86 16.53
C PHE A 398 -11.51 1.44 16.73
N GLY A 399 -10.83 1.10 15.62
CA GLY A 399 -9.37 0.90 15.60
C GLY A 399 -8.90 -0.45 15.09
N ARG A 400 -9.79 -1.34 14.61
CA ARG A 400 -9.37 -2.62 14.01
C ARG A 400 -8.66 -2.41 12.67
N TYR A 401 -9.06 -1.37 11.92
CA TYR A 401 -8.54 -1.04 10.58
C TYR A 401 -7.97 0.38 10.51
N PRO A 402 -6.89 0.69 11.26
CA PRO A 402 -6.37 2.06 11.32
C PRO A 402 -5.85 2.53 9.97
N MET A 403 -6.00 3.84 9.72
CA MET A 403 -5.43 4.58 8.60
C MET A 403 -3.90 4.70 8.74
N GLY A 404 -3.24 5.32 7.75
CA GLY A 404 -1.78 5.52 7.76
C GLY A 404 -1.26 6.38 8.91
N ASN A 405 -2.08 7.30 9.45
CA ASN A 405 -1.74 8.12 10.63
C ASN A 405 -1.93 7.38 11.97
N GLY A 406 -2.40 6.13 11.96
CA GLY A 406 -2.64 5.34 13.15
C GLY A 406 -4.00 5.59 13.83
N LEU A 407 -4.86 6.42 13.25
CA LEU A 407 -6.23 6.64 13.71
C LEU A 407 -7.20 5.68 13.04
N SER A 408 -8.32 5.36 13.69
CA SER A 408 -9.51 4.87 12.98
C SER A 408 -10.08 5.96 12.08
N ARG A 409 -10.89 5.59 11.08
CA ARG A 409 -11.54 6.57 10.19
C ARG A 409 -12.54 7.45 10.93
N LEU A 410 -13.21 6.91 11.95
CA LEU A 410 -14.08 7.69 12.83
C LEU A 410 -13.30 8.70 13.68
N GLU A 411 -12.15 8.32 14.25
CA GLU A 411 -11.26 9.28 14.95
C GLU A 411 -10.71 10.36 14.02
N SER A 412 -10.43 10.02 12.76
CA SER A 412 -10.02 11.01 11.74
C SER A 412 -11.18 11.96 11.42
N ARG A 413 -12.38 11.42 11.20
CA ARG A 413 -13.59 12.20 10.89
C ARG A 413 -13.96 13.19 12.00
N PHE A 414 -13.84 12.77 13.25
CA PHE A 414 -14.16 13.58 14.43
C PHE A 414 -12.90 14.01 15.18
N TRP A 415 -11.86 14.38 14.44
CA TRP A 415 -10.56 14.70 15.01
C TRP A 415 -10.64 15.81 16.06
N GLY A 416 -10.07 15.52 17.24
CA GLY A 416 -10.08 16.41 18.39
C GLY A 416 -11.30 16.24 19.30
N ASP A 417 -12.34 15.51 18.89
CA ASP A 417 -13.54 15.23 19.69
C ASP A 417 -13.65 13.74 20.05
N ARG A 418 -12.81 13.31 21.00
CA ARG A 418 -12.86 11.93 21.52
C ARG A 418 -14.20 11.60 22.18
N SER A 419 -14.87 12.58 22.77
CA SER A 419 -16.14 12.36 23.46
C SER A 419 -17.26 11.99 22.48
N HIS A 420 -17.23 12.54 21.27
CA HIS A 420 -18.13 12.14 20.20
C HIS A 420 -17.85 10.70 19.76
N VAL A 421 -16.59 10.33 19.56
CA VAL A 421 -16.21 8.93 19.22
C VAL A 421 -16.65 7.94 20.30
N ASP A 422 -16.49 8.28 21.58
CA ASP A 422 -16.98 7.46 22.70
C ASP A 422 -18.51 7.35 22.72
N THR A 423 -19.22 8.36 22.21
CA THR A 423 -20.67 8.34 22.05
C THR A 423 -21.07 7.41 20.90
N LEU A 424 -20.41 7.51 19.75
CA LEU A 424 -20.61 6.59 18.62
C LEU A 424 -20.41 5.14 19.03
N ARG A 425 -19.40 4.84 19.87
CA ARG A 425 -19.14 3.48 20.35
C ARG A 425 -20.31 2.90 21.15
N LYS A 426 -21.14 3.72 21.81
CA LYS A 426 -22.33 3.25 22.53
C LYS A 426 -23.47 2.81 21.61
N GLU A 427 -23.45 3.24 20.35
CA GLU A 427 -24.42 2.86 19.32
C GLU A 427 -24.03 1.59 18.55
N THR A 428 -22.93 0.94 18.95
CA THR A 428 -22.44 -0.33 18.40
C THR A 428 -23.55 -1.40 18.40
N GLY A 429 -23.78 -2.02 17.25
CA GLY A 429 -24.80 -3.06 17.04
C GLY A 429 -26.21 -2.53 16.77
N ALA A 430 -26.45 -1.22 16.84
CA ALA A 430 -27.72 -0.62 16.45
C ALA A 430 -27.77 -0.39 14.93
N LEU A 431 -28.89 -0.75 14.31
CA LEU A 431 -29.18 -0.37 12.93
C LEU A 431 -29.71 1.07 12.93
N LEU A 432 -28.88 2.02 12.51
CA LEU A 432 -29.16 3.44 12.64
C LEU A 432 -30.16 3.90 11.58
N THR A 433 -31.17 4.66 12.02
CA THR A 433 -32.09 5.35 11.13
C THR A 433 -31.39 6.49 10.37
N PRO A 434 -31.98 7.01 9.29
CA PRO A 434 -31.42 8.13 8.52
C PRO A 434 -31.16 9.35 9.41
N GLY A 435 -32.18 9.74 10.20
CA GLY A 435 -32.07 10.83 11.17
C GLY A 435 -30.97 10.60 12.22
N ALA A 436 -30.88 9.41 12.79
CA ALA A 436 -29.84 9.09 13.76
C ALA A 436 -28.43 9.12 13.14
N ALA A 437 -28.26 8.56 11.95
CA ALA A 437 -26.99 8.59 11.23
C ALA A 437 -26.54 10.03 10.92
N LYS A 438 -27.48 10.93 10.58
CA LYS A 438 -27.21 12.36 10.36
C LYS A 438 -26.85 13.08 11.67
N GLU A 439 -27.63 12.88 12.73
CA GLU A 439 -27.41 13.52 14.04
C GLU A 439 -26.05 13.12 14.64
N LEU A 440 -25.67 11.85 14.50
CA LEU A 440 -24.38 11.32 14.91
C LEU A 440 -23.24 11.72 13.95
N GLY A 441 -23.55 12.39 12.83
CA GLY A 441 -22.58 12.86 11.84
C GLY A 441 -21.92 11.75 11.03
N LEU A 442 -22.49 10.54 10.99
CA LEU A 442 -21.94 9.38 10.28
C LEU A 442 -22.12 9.48 8.77
N VAL A 443 -23.06 10.31 8.31
CA VAL A 443 -23.27 10.65 6.91
C VAL A 443 -23.10 12.15 6.64
N THR A 444 -22.73 12.51 5.42
CA THR A 444 -22.67 13.92 4.98
C THR A 444 -24.07 14.48 4.86
N ASP A 445 -24.98 13.75 4.21
CA ASP A 445 -26.39 14.14 4.11
C ASP A 445 -27.36 12.97 4.03
N VAL A 446 -28.63 13.27 4.31
CA VAL A 446 -29.77 12.39 4.12
C VAL A 446 -30.69 13.07 3.11
N LEU A 447 -31.06 12.36 2.05
CA LEU A 447 -31.91 12.86 0.97
C LEU A 447 -33.14 11.97 0.86
N ASP A 448 -34.28 12.57 0.52
CA ASP A 448 -35.48 11.81 0.19
C ASP A 448 -35.40 11.22 -1.24
N ASP A 449 -36.38 10.41 -1.60
CA ASP A 449 -36.49 9.75 -2.90
C ASP A 449 -36.66 10.74 -4.06
N ILE A 450 -37.28 11.89 -3.79
CA ILE A 450 -37.53 12.96 -4.78
C ILE A 450 -36.22 13.65 -5.16
N ASP A 451 -35.41 14.01 -4.17
CA ASP A 451 -34.17 14.79 -4.36
C ASP A 451 -32.96 13.91 -4.69
N TRP A 452 -32.96 12.63 -4.31
CA TRP A 452 -31.79 11.74 -4.43
C TRP A 452 -31.14 11.74 -5.81
N ALA A 453 -31.92 11.48 -6.86
CA ALA A 453 -31.37 11.31 -8.20
C ALA A 453 -30.70 12.60 -8.72
N ASP A 454 -31.32 13.76 -8.47
CA ASP A 454 -30.82 15.04 -8.92
C ASP A 454 -29.65 15.54 -8.07
N GLU A 455 -29.73 15.43 -6.75
CA GLU A 455 -28.66 15.87 -5.85
C GLU A 455 -27.39 15.02 -6.02
N ILE A 456 -27.50 13.69 -6.10
CA ILE A 456 -26.32 12.83 -6.36
C ILE A 456 -25.69 13.16 -7.71
N ARG A 457 -26.51 13.37 -8.74
CA ARG A 457 -26.02 13.78 -10.07
C ARG A 457 -25.31 15.13 -10.00
N ILE A 458 -25.88 16.13 -9.34
CA ILE A 458 -25.27 17.46 -9.17
C ILE A 458 -23.95 17.36 -8.40
N VAL A 459 -23.88 16.54 -7.36
CA VAL A 459 -22.65 16.31 -6.59
C VAL A 459 -21.55 15.71 -7.47
N VAL A 460 -21.89 14.70 -8.28
CA VAL A 460 -20.95 14.03 -9.18
C VAL A 460 -20.49 14.97 -10.31
N GLU A 461 -21.42 15.60 -11.02
CA GLU A 461 -21.13 16.57 -12.08
C GLU A 461 -20.29 17.73 -11.52
N GLY A 462 -20.69 18.25 -10.36
CA GLY A 462 -19.98 19.32 -9.67
C GLY A 462 -18.57 18.91 -9.25
N ARG A 463 -18.34 17.64 -8.91
CA ARG A 463 -17.00 17.14 -8.60
C ARG A 463 -16.14 17.03 -9.84
N ASN A 464 -16.68 16.45 -10.90
CA ASN A 464 -15.94 16.20 -12.14
C ASN A 464 -15.72 17.47 -12.97
N ALA A 465 -16.43 18.56 -12.66
CA ALA A 465 -16.15 19.90 -13.19
C ALA A 465 -14.93 20.59 -12.55
N LEU A 466 -14.43 20.10 -11.41
CA LEU A 466 -13.26 20.69 -10.72
C LEU A 466 -11.95 20.19 -11.32
N SER A 467 -10.87 20.95 -11.09
CA SER A 467 -9.51 20.49 -11.42
C SER A 467 -9.16 19.23 -10.60
N PRO A 468 -8.73 18.13 -11.25
CA PRO A 468 -8.35 16.89 -10.55
C PRO A 468 -7.11 17.08 -9.65
N ASP A 469 -6.19 17.97 -10.05
CA ASP A 469 -5.01 18.33 -9.25
C ASP A 469 -5.41 18.98 -7.92
N ALA A 470 -6.33 19.94 -7.99
CA ALA A 470 -6.85 20.63 -6.81
C ALA A 470 -7.66 19.70 -5.91
N CYS A 471 -8.48 18.83 -6.50
CA CYS A 471 -9.23 17.81 -5.75
C CYS A 471 -8.30 16.86 -5.01
N THR A 472 -7.32 16.27 -5.69
CA THR A 472 -6.35 15.34 -5.09
C THR A 472 -5.57 16.01 -3.96
N GLY A 473 -5.09 17.25 -4.17
CA GLY A 473 -4.37 18.00 -3.16
C GLY A 473 -5.22 18.31 -1.93
N MET A 474 -6.47 18.72 -2.12
CA MET A 474 -7.40 18.99 -1.03
C MET A 474 -7.74 17.72 -0.24
N GLU A 475 -8.09 16.63 -0.94
CA GLU A 475 -8.44 15.34 -0.34
C GLU A 475 -7.29 14.79 0.52
N ALA A 476 -6.05 14.85 0.03
CA ALA A 476 -4.87 14.41 0.77
C ALA A 476 -4.67 15.20 2.09
N ASN A 477 -5.14 16.45 2.17
CA ASN A 477 -5.09 17.24 3.40
C ASN A 477 -6.29 16.97 4.31
N HIS A 478 -7.49 16.78 3.76
CA HIS A 478 -8.70 16.56 4.56
C HIS A 478 -8.76 15.15 5.16
N ARG A 479 -8.32 14.13 4.41
CA ARG A 479 -8.33 12.73 4.87
C ARG A 479 -7.32 12.46 6.00
N PHE A 480 -6.19 13.17 6.00
CA PHE A 480 -5.09 12.94 6.93
C PHE A 480 -4.93 14.09 7.93
N VAL A 481 -5.84 14.12 8.89
CA VAL A 481 -5.72 14.98 10.07
C VAL A 481 -4.87 14.34 11.17
N GLY A 482 -4.45 15.15 12.13
CA GLY A 482 -3.82 14.67 13.35
C GLY A 482 -2.33 14.29 13.21
N PRO A 483 -1.89 13.15 13.77
CA PRO A 483 -0.48 12.83 13.89
C PRO A 483 0.14 12.41 12.54
N GLU A 484 1.44 12.69 12.39
CA GLU A 484 2.24 12.26 11.25
C GLU A 484 3.09 11.04 11.62
N THR A 485 2.95 9.95 10.89
CA THR A 485 3.71 8.69 11.03
C THR A 485 4.78 8.58 9.92
N VAL A 486 5.58 7.50 9.96
CA VAL A 486 6.48 7.18 8.84
C VAL A 486 5.69 7.05 7.54
N GLU A 487 4.53 6.38 7.57
CA GLU A 487 3.68 6.14 6.41
C GLU A 487 3.07 7.44 5.86
N THR A 488 2.51 8.31 6.69
CA THR A 488 1.94 9.58 6.20
C THR A 488 3.02 10.55 5.72
N LYS A 489 4.21 10.55 6.34
CA LYS A 489 5.34 11.33 5.81
C LYS A 489 5.84 10.82 4.46
N ILE A 490 5.73 9.51 4.20
CA ILE A 490 6.03 8.93 2.89
C ILE A 490 5.03 9.48 1.86
N PHE A 491 3.72 9.29 2.06
CA PHE A 491 2.70 9.68 1.07
C PHE A 491 2.41 11.18 1.00
N GLY A 492 2.64 11.92 2.08
CA GLY A 492 2.50 13.36 2.17
C GLY A 492 3.81 14.05 1.81
N ARG A 493 4.63 14.35 2.83
CA ARG A 493 5.85 15.15 2.67
C ARG A 493 6.75 14.66 1.55
N LEU A 494 7.15 13.38 1.55
CA LEU A 494 8.11 12.88 0.59
C LEU A 494 7.51 12.79 -0.82
N SER A 495 6.36 12.12 -0.97
CA SER A 495 5.73 11.95 -2.29
C SER A 495 5.28 13.27 -2.90
N ALA A 496 4.73 14.22 -2.14
CA ALA A 496 4.32 15.52 -2.69
C ALA A 496 5.52 16.32 -3.23
N TRP A 497 6.64 16.36 -2.49
CA TRP A 497 7.87 16.97 -2.97
C TRP A 497 8.45 16.23 -4.18
N GLN A 498 8.40 14.90 -4.18
CA GLN A 498 8.84 14.11 -5.33
C GLN A 498 7.98 14.39 -6.57
N ASN A 499 6.66 14.49 -6.42
CA ASN A 499 5.74 14.78 -7.53
C ASN A 499 6.02 16.16 -8.12
N TRP A 500 6.25 17.16 -7.26
CA TRP A 500 6.69 18.50 -7.70
C TRP A 500 8.02 18.46 -8.45
N VAL A 501 8.99 17.65 -8.01
CA VAL A 501 10.25 17.45 -8.73
C VAL A 501 10.02 16.76 -10.08
N PHE A 502 9.17 15.73 -10.14
CA PHE A 502 8.95 14.93 -11.35
C PHE A 502 8.38 15.72 -12.53
N VAL A 503 7.54 16.73 -12.28
CA VAL A 503 6.96 17.56 -13.37
C VAL A 503 7.90 18.66 -13.84
N ARG A 504 9.04 18.89 -13.17
CA ARG A 504 9.94 20.00 -13.47
C ARG A 504 11.04 19.63 -14.47
N PRO A 505 11.50 20.60 -15.28
CA PRO A 505 12.44 20.35 -16.37
C PRO A 505 13.81 19.88 -15.90
N ASN A 506 14.26 20.26 -14.69
CA ASN A 506 15.55 19.80 -14.14
C ASN A 506 15.62 18.27 -14.02
N ALA A 507 14.50 17.61 -13.71
CA ALA A 507 14.42 16.15 -13.62
C ALA A 507 14.01 15.52 -14.96
N SER A 508 12.83 15.88 -15.47
CA SER A 508 12.16 15.15 -16.57
C SER A 508 12.26 15.82 -17.95
N GLY A 509 12.76 17.06 -18.02
CA GLY A 509 12.91 17.79 -19.28
C GLY A 509 13.95 17.18 -20.21
N GLU A 510 13.99 17.63 -21.47
CA GLU A 510 14.91 17.11 -22.50
C GLU A 510 16.38 17.14 -22.05
N GLN A 511 16.76 18.21 -21.35
CA GLN A 511 18.10 18.43 -20.79
C GLN A 511 18.23 18.02 -19.31
N GLY A 512 17.16 17.45 -18.75
CA GLY A 512 17.06 17.06 -17.35
C GLY A 512 17.87 15.81 -17.00
N ALA A 513 18.10 15.61 -15.71
CA ALA A 513 19.00 14.57 -15.22
C ALA A 513 18.58 13.15 -15.62
N LEU A 514 17.28 12.82 -15.59
CA LEU A 514 16.80 11.48 -15.99
C LEU A 514 17.14 11.15 -17.45
N ARG A 515 16.92 12.09 -18.37
CA ARG A 515 17.18 11.88 -19.81
C ARG A 515 18.66 11.98 -20.18
N ARG A 516 19.47 12.65 -19.36
CA ARG A 516 20.94 12.74 -19.54
C ARG A 516 21.71 11.57 -18.93
N TYR A 517 21.10 10.79 -18.04
CA TYR A 517 21.75 9.63 -17.45
C TYR A 517 22.27 8.64 -18.50
N GLY A 518 23.52 8.20 -18.36
CA GLY A 518 24.16 7.25 -19.25
C GLY A 518 24.56 7.79 -20.63
N THR A 519 24.25 9.06 -20.96
CA THR A 519 24.60 9.68 -22.26
C THR A 519 26.03 10.24 -22.32
N GLY A 520 26.71 10.33 -21.17
CA GLY A 520 28.00 11.03 -21.03
C GLY A 520 27.90 12.56 -20.97
N GLN A 521 26.70 13.13 -21.17
CA GLN A 521 26.45 14.56 -21.08
C GLN A 521 25.96 14.96 -19.68
N LYS A 522 26.31 16.16 -19.23
CA LYS A 522 25.81 16.72 -17.96
C LYS A 522 24.40 17.28 -18.14
N ALA A 523 23.56 17.11 -17.12
CA ALA A 523 22.26 17.76 -17.06
C ALA A 523 22.41 19.30 -17.00
N VAL A 524 21.43 19.99 -17.59
CA VAL A 524 21.34 21.46 -17.53
C VAL A 524 20.22 21.81 -16.56
N PHE A 525 20.58 22.52 -15.49
CA PHE A 525 19.63 22.91 -14.45
C PHE A 525 19.33 24.40 -14.49
N ASP A 526 18.05 24.76 -14.36
CA ASP A 526 17.68 26.04 -13.80
C ASP A 526 18.14 26.10 -12.34
N ARG A 527 18.99 27.08 -12.03
CA ARG A 527 19.65 27.24 -10.71
C ARG A 527 18.80 28.01 -9.71
N LYS A 528 17.65 28.55 -10.11
CA LYS A 528 16.76 29.28 -9.20
C LYS A 528 16.12 28.30 -8.19
N ARG A 529 16.08 28.73 -6.93
CA ARG A 529 15.33 28.05 -5.86
C ARG A 529 13.89 28.57 -5.86
N VAL A 530 12.95 27.75 -5.38
CA VAL A 530 11.51 28.04 -5.26
C VAL A 530 11.10 27.83 -3.82
#